data_AF-A0A2T7TPD6-F1
#
_entry.id   AF-A0A2T7TPD6-F1
#
_cell.length_a   1.000
_cell.length_b   1.000
_cell.length_c   1.000
_cell.angle_alpha   90.00
_cell.angle_beta   90.00
_cell.angle_gamma   90.00
#
_symmetry.space_group_name_H-M   'P 1'
#
loop_
_entity.id
_entity.type
_entity.pdbx_description
1 polymer ?
#
loop_
_entity_poly.entity_id
_entity_poly.type
_entity_poly.pdbx_seq_one_letter_code
_entity_poly.pdbx_strand_id
1 'polypeptide(L)'
;MRPEGWALVAIIVVALLLFGAPKLPGLARSVGQSLRIFKSEVKQMKDDNPNDASEPGSPVEGRIVPPAHTATDQPEQTGTAAPGQHNPPGSADPTSRTP
;
A
#
# COMPACT_ATOMS: atom_id res chain seq x y z
N MET A 1 -29.40 -27.25 -30.33
CA MET A 1 -28.74 -26.11 -29.65
C MET A 1 -27.67 -26.71 -28.75
N ARG A 2 -26.41 -26.70 -29.19
CA ARG A 2 -25.30 -27.38 -28.50
C ARG A 2 -24.67 -26.39 -27.51
N PRO A 3 -24.50 -26.76 -26.23
CA PRO A 3 -23.94 -25.86 -25.21
C PRO A 3 -22.40 -25.76 -25.30
N GLU A 4 -21.84 -25.55 -26.50
CA GLU A 4 -20.39 -25.51 -26.74
C GLU A 4 -19.70 -24.41 -25.91
N GLY A 5 -20.38 -23.27 -25.69
CA GLY A 5 -19.84 -22.16 -24.90
C GLY A 5 -19.82 -22.40 -23.39
N TRP A 6 -20.75 -23.21 -22.86
CA TRP A 6 -20.85 -23.47 -21.42
C TRP A 6 -19.72 -24.37 -20.93
N ALA A 7 -19.23 -25.28 -21.77
CA ALA A 7 -18.09 -26.14 -21.45
C ALA A 7 -16.83 -25.30 -21.19
N LEU A 8 -16.56 -24.28 -22.02
CA LEU A 8 -15.43 -23.37 -21.82
C LEU A 8 -15.51 -22.61 -20.49
N VAL A 9 -16.70 -22.11 -20.14
CA VAL A 9 -16.92 -21.43 -18.86
C VAL A 9 -16.66 -22.38 -17.69
N ALA A 10 -17.17 -23.61 -17.75
CA ALA A 10 -16.94 -24.62 -16.73
C ALA A 10 -15.44 -24.95 -16.56
N ILE A 11 -14.70 -25.06 -17.66
CA ILE A 11 -13.26 -25.31 -17.63
C ILE A 11 -12.50 -24.15 -16.95
N ILE A 12 -12.84 -22.89 -17.28
CA ILE A 12 -12.22 -21.72 -16.64
C ILE A 12 -12.52 -21.69 -15.15
N VAL A 13 -13.77 -21.95 -14.74
CA VAL A 13 -14.16 -22.01 -13.32
C VAL A 13 -13.37 -23.07 -12.57
N VAL A 14 -13.24 -24.28 -13.14
CA VAL A 14 -12.45 -25.37 -12.53
C VAL A 14 -10.96 -24.98 -12.46
N ALA A 15 -10.39 -24.41 -13.51
CA ALA A 15 -9.01 -23.93 -13.50
C ALA A 15 -8.78 -22.86 -12.42
N LEU A 16 -9.74 -21.96 -12.21
CA LEU A 16 -9.70 -20.95 -11.16
C LEU A 16 -9.91 -21.52 -9.75
N LEU A 17 -10.65 -22.62 -9.58
CA LEU A 17 -10.74 -23.33 -8.31
C LEU A 17 -9.43 -24.04 -7.96
N LEU A 18 -8.76 -24.65 -8.94
CA LEU A 18 -7.48 -25.33 -8.74
C LEU A 18 -6.31 -24.37 -8.53
N PHE A 19 -6.27 -23.27 -9.29
CA PHE A 19 -5.12 -22.35 -9.30
C PHE A 19 -5.39 -20.99 -8.63
N GLY A 20 -6.65 -20.64 -8.38
CA GLY A 20 -7.07 -19.25 -8.22
C GLY A 20 -7.48 -18.81 -6.82
N ALA A 21 -7.79 -19.69 -5.86
CA ALA A 21 -8.27 -19.25 -4.55
C ALA A 21 -7.37 -18.19 -3.85
N PRO A 22 -6.03 -18.34 -3.80
CA PRO A 22 -5.14 -17.30 -3.25
C PRO A 22 -4.62 -16.30 -4.31
N LYS A 23 -4.62 -16.64 -5.60
CA LYS A 23 -3.95 -15.86 -6.66
C LYS A 23 -4.89 -14.93 -7.44
N LEU A 24 -6.17 -15.28 -7.55
CA LEU A 24 -7.21 -14.42 -8.14
C LEU A 24 -7.32 -13.04 -7.49
N PRO A 25 -7.40 -12.90 -6.15
CA PRO A 25 -7.58 -11.57 -5.55
C PRO A 25 -6.38 -10.65 -5.76
N GLY A 26 -5.17 -11.21 -5.89
CA GLY A 26 -3.96 -10.45 -6.21
C GLY A 26 -3.95 -9.96 -7.66
N LEU A 27 -4.24 -10.86 -8.61
CA LEU A 27 -4.28 -10.53 -10.03
C LEU A 27 -5.41 -9.55 -10.37
N ALA A 28 -6.59 -9.73 -9.78
CA ALA A 28 -7.72 -8.82 -9.96
C ALA A 28 -7.39 -7.41 -9.42
N ARG A 29 -6.69 -7.31 -8.28
CA ARG A 29 -6.23 -6.01 -7.75
C ARG A 29 -5.21 -5.34 -8.67
N SER A 30 -4.18 -6.07 -9.15
CA SER A 30 -3.15 -5.46 -10.00
C SER A 30 -3.72 -5.03 -11.36
N VAL A 31 -4.55 -5.87 -11.99
CA VAL A 31 -5.23 -5.55 -13.26
C VAL A 31 -6.22 -4.40 -13.06
N GLY A 32 -6.99 -4.40 -11.97
CA GLY A 32 -7.93 -3.33 -11.65
C GLY A 32 -7.23 -1.98 -11.44
N GLN A 33 -6.06 -1.99 -10.80
CA GLN A 33 -5.25 -0.79 -10.60
C GLN A 33 -4.69 -0.24 -11.92
N SER A 34 -4.19 -1.11 -12.82
CA SER A 34 -3.77 -0.70 -14.18
C SER A 34 -4.93 -0.17 -15.02
N LEU A 35 -6.10 -0.81 -14.97
CA LEU A 35 -7.31 -0.36 -15.66
C LEU A 35 -7.81 0.99 -15.14
N ARG A 36 -7.68 1.28 -13.84
CA ARG A 36 -8.10 2.56 -13.25
C ARG A 36 -7.27 3.72 -13.80
N ILE A 37 -5.95 3.55 -13.87
CA ILE A 37 -5.02 4.55 -14.43
C ILE A 37 -5.33 4.78 -15.91
N PHE A 38 -5.47 3.69 -16.68
CA PHE A 38 -5.84 3.79 -18.09
C PHE A 38 -7.21 4.44 -18.29
N LYS A 39 -8.20 4.12 -17.44
CA LYS A 39 -9.53 4.72 -17.48
C LYS A 39 -9.47 6.22 -17.19
N SER A 40 -8.69 6.67 -16.20
CA SER A 40 -8.54 8.09 -15.87
C SER A 40 -7.86 8.87 -16.99
N GLU A 41 -6.81 8.32 -17.60
CA GLU A 41 -6.15 8.95 -18.75
C GLU A 41 -7.11 9.04 -19.96
N VAL A 42 -7.82 7.95 -20.26
CA VAL A 42 -8.80 7.91 -21.36
C VAL A 42 -10.02 8.79 -21.08
N LYS A 43 -10.42 8.95 -19.81
CA LYS A 43 -11.53 9.81 -19.40
C LYS A 43 -11.11 11.29 -19.46
N GLN A 44 -9.88 11.63 -19.09
CA GLN A 44 -9.34 12.98 -19.26
C GLN A 44 -9.28 13.41 -20.74
N MET A 45 -8.99 12.48 -21.66
CA MET A 45 -9.10 12.73 -23.10
C MET A 45 -10.54 12.87 -23.61
N LYS A 46 -11.53 12.34 -22.86
CA LYS A 46 -12.96 12.39 -23.22
C LYS A 46 -13.70 13.57 -22.57
N ASP A 47 -13.24 13.99 -21.40
CA ASP A 47 -13.84 15.00 -20.52
C ASP A 47 -13.35 16.43 -20.83
N ASP A 48 -12.61 16.64 -21.92
CA ASP A 48 -12.38 17.98 -22.52
C ASP A 48 -13.71 18.65 -23.00
N ASN A 49 -14.86 18.05 -22.67
CA ASN A 49 -16.18 18.65 -22.67
C ASN A 49 -16.70 18.72 -21.20
N PRO A 50 -16.82 19.93 -20.62
CA PRO A 50 -16.96 20.10 -19.18
C PRO A 50 -18.40 19.83 -18.72
N ASN A 51 -18.73 18.62 -18.28
CA ASN A 51 -19.94 18.46 -17.44
C ASN A 51 -20.10 17.21 -16.56
N ASP A 52 -19.12 16.33 -16.36
CA ASP A 52 -19.38 15.18 -15.48
C ASP A 52 -18.14 14.60 -14.76
N ALA A 53 -17.87 15.16 -13.58
CA ALA A 53 -16.90 14.65 -12.62
C ALA A 53 -17.62 14.18 -11.33
N SER A 54 -18.34 13.08 -11.42
CA SER A 54 -18.72 12.30 -10.24
C SER A 54 -17.55 11.39 -9.86
N GLU A 55 -16.81 11.75 -8.81
CA GLU A 55 -15.67 11.00 -8.29
C GLU A 55 -16.09 9.71 -7.59
N PRO A 56 -15.66 8.50 -8.03
CA PRO A 56 -15.86 7.30 -7.24
C PRO A 56 -14.74 7.16 -6.19
N GLY A 57 -15.12 7.49 -4.95
CA GLY A 57 -14.59 7.01 -3.67
C GLY A 57 -13.10 6.67 -3.60
N SER A 58 -12.34 7.52 -2.93
CA SER A 58 -10.99 7.23 -2.45
C SER A 58 -10.99 5.99 -1.52
N PRO A 59 -10.07 5.02 -1.69
CA PRO A 59 -9.99 3.86 -0.81
C PRO A 59 -9.65 4.29 0.62
N VAL A 60 -10.46 3.88 1.60
CA VAL A 60 -10.15 4.02 3.03
C VAL A 60 -9.14 2.94 3.40
N GLU A 61 -7.92 3.36 3.77
CA GLU A 61 -6.86 2.46 4.22
C GLU A 61 -7.26 1.81 5.55
N GLY A 62 -7.58 0.52 5.52
CA GLY A 62 -7.92 -0.24 6.73
C GLY A 62 -6.69 -0.45 7.60
N ARG A 63 -6.65 0.20 8.77
CA ARG A 63 -5.63 -0.05 9.79
C ARG A 63 -5.89 -1.40 10.47
N ILE A 64 -4.97 -2.35 10.27
CA ILE A 64 -4.95 -3.63 11.01
C ILE A 64 -4.42 -3.32 12.42
N VAL A 65 -5.26 -3.49 13.45
CA VAL A 65 -4.87 -3.36 14.87
C VAL A 65 -4.36 -4.72 15.35
N PRO A 66 -3.09 -4.87 15.74
CA PRO A 66 -2.61 -6.09 16.39
C PRO A 66 -3.29 -6.25 17.76
N PRO A 67 -3.68 -7.48 18.17
CA PRO A 67 -4.28 -7.71 19.48
C PRO A 67 -3.27 -7.32 20.57
N ALA A 68 -3.72 -6.49 21.50
CA ALA A 68 -2.93 -5.97 22.60
C ALA A 68 -2.26 -7.10 23.39
N HIS A 69 -0.94 -7.08 23.43
CA HIS A 69 -0.19 -7.79 24.46
C HIS A 69 -0.34 -6.98 25.75
N THR A 70 -1.23 -7.43 26.63
CA THR A 70 -1.24 -7.09 28.05
C THR A 70 0.00 -7.69 28.70
N ALA A 71 1.02 -6.87 28.96
CA ALA A 71 2.07 -7.17 29.94
C ALA A 71 2.78 -5.86 30.33
N THR A 72 2.41 -5.34 31.50
CA THR A 72 3.26 -4.70 32.53
C THR A 72 4.69 -4.35 32.11
N ASP A 73 4.99 -3.05 32.00
CA ASP A 73 6.01 -2.36 32.81
C ASP A 73 6.10 -0.89 32.39
N GLN A 74 5.66 -0.03 33.30
CA GLN A 74 5.79 1.41 33.26
C GLN A 74 7.11 1.79 33.95
N PRO A 75 7.94 2.64 33.35
CA PRO A 75 8.70 3.60 34.14
C PRO A 75 8.31 5.02 33.74
N GLU A 76 7.65 5.67 34.70
CA GLU A 76 7.47 7.12 34.78
C GLU A 76 8.78 7.86 34.55
N GLN A 77 8.70 8.92 33.73
CA GLN A 77 9.66 10.01 33.78
C GLN A 77 9.46 10.76 35.11
N THR A 78 10.46 10.72 35.99
CA THR A 78 10.64 11.73 37.04
C THR A 78 12.12 12.11 37.05
N GLY A 79 12.43 13.36 36.72
CA GLY A 79 13.80 13.85 36.59
C GLY A 79 14.51 13.98 37.94
N THR A 80 15.84 13.79 37.92
CA THR A 80 16.88 14.50 38.71
C THR A 80 18.24 13.82 38.44
N ALA A 81 19.30 14.63 38.28
CA ALA A 81 20.75 14.31 38.24
C ALA A 81 21.41 13.96 36.87
N ALA A 82 21.98 14.99 36.23
CA ALA A 82 23.31 14.91 35.61
C ALA A 82 24.36 14.86 36.73
N PRO A 83 25.55 14.20 36.62
CA PRO A 83 26.49 14.34 35.50
C PRO A 83 27.26 13.05 35.12
N GLY A 84 27.15 12.63 33.86
CA GLY A 84 27.95 11.54 33.30
C GLY A 84 28.56 11.95 31.97
N GLN A 85 29.69 12.66 32.03
CA GLN A 85 30.54 12.95 30.88
C GLN A 85 30.90 11.64 30.14
N HIS A 86 30.58 11.55 28.86
CA HIS A 86 31.36 10.74 27.93
C HIS A 86 31.55 11.53 26.64
N ASN A 87 32.65 12.27 26.62
CA ASN A 87 33.16 13.01 25.48
C ASN A 87 34.29 12.15 24.86
N PRO A 88 34.18 11.64 23.63
CA PRO A 88 35.36 11.16 22.93
C PRO A 88 36.17 12.37 22.41
N PRO A 89 37.48 12.47 22.69
CA PRO A 89 38.34 13.46 22.05
C PRO A 89 38.70 12.97 20.65
N GLY A 90 38.62 13.83 19.63
CA GLY A 90 39.27 13.51 18.36
C GLY A 90 38.66 14.16 17.14
N SER A 91 39.09 15.40 16.90
CA SER A 91 39.37 15.93 15.56
C SER A 91 38.17 16.09 14.61
N ALA A 92 37.43 17.17 14.86
CA ALA A 92 36.96 17.99 13.75
C ALA A 92 38.18 18.35 12.89
N ASP A 93 38.14 18.01 11.60
CA ASP A 93 39.05 18.53 10.59
C ASP A 93 38.36 19.73 9.91
N PRO A 94 38.74 20.98 10.23
CA PRO A 94 38.26 22.18 9.55
C PRO A 94 39.20 22.61 8.41
N THR A 95 39.76 21.67 7.63
CA THR A 95 40.78 21.99 6.62
C THR A 95 40.28 21.88 5.17
N SER A 96 39.09 22.42 4.90
CA SER A 96 38.72 22.80 3.54
C SER A 96 37.88 24.07 3.54
N ARG A 97 38.48 25.16 4.05
CA ARG A 97 37.97 26.51 3.82
C ARG A 97 39.14 27.45 3.51
N THR A 98 39.13 27.95 2.26
CA THR A 98 39.69 29.24 1.77
C THR A 98 41.20 29.29 1.50
N PRO A 99 41.68 30.16 0.59
CA PRO A 99 40.97 31.14 -0.25
C PRO A 99 40.84 30.81 -1.74
#